data_AF-A0A8T5QLW4-F1
#
_entry.id   AF-A0A8T5QLW4-F1
#
_cell.length_a   1.000
_cell.length_b   1.000
_cell.length_c   1.000
_cell.angle_alpha   90.00
_cell.angle_beta   90.00
_cell.angle_gamma   90.00
#
_symmetry.space_group_name_H-M   'P 1'
#
loop_
_entity.id
_entity.type
_entity.pdbx_description
1 polymer ?
#
loop_
_entity_poly.entity_id
_entity_poly.type
_entity_poly.pdbx_seq_one_letter_code
_entity_poly.pdbx_strand_id
1 'polypeptide(L)'
;MAKFWKIANEVIQDSDIILEVLDARNIKGSRNREIEDKVKHAKKVLVYVVNKCDLVEKSILEKETKKIKDCVFVSSTEYHGFKLLKSKILMESKRMGIRKPKVGVVGYPNIGKSSIINALKGKHSARASPESGFTKGVQFIATRNYLLLDTPGVIS
;
A
#
# COMPACT_ATOMS: atom_id res chain seq x y z
N MET A 1 -14.92 -1.35 14.21
CA MET A 1 -13.77 -2.28 14.33
C MET A 1 -13.92 -3.57 13.53
N ALA A 2 -15.00 -4.36 13.68
CA ALA A 2 -15.18 -5.62 12.94
C ALA A 2 -15.09 -5.49 11.40
N LYS A 3 -15.71 -4.44 10.84
CA LYS A 3 -15.66 -4.16 9.39
C LYS A 3 -14.24 -3.87 8.87
N PHE A 4 -13.41 -3.17 9.64
CA PHE A 4 -12.03 -2.87 9.28
C PHE A 4 -11.21 -4.15 9.19
N TRP A 5 -11.24 -4.97 10.26
CA TRP A 5 -10.46 -6.20 10.31
C TRP A 5 -10.88 -7.21 9.26
N LYS A 6 -12.18 -7.30 8.95
CA LYS A 6 -12.66 -8.13 7.85
C LYS A 6 -11.93 -7.78 6.54
N ILE A 7 -11.90 -6.50 6.18
CA ILE A 7 -11.31 -6.08 4.91
C ILE A 7 -9.78 -6.09 4.96
N ALA A 8 -9.17 -5.69 6.07
CA ALA A 8 -7.72 -5.80 6.22
C ALA A 8 -7.26 -7.26 6.03
N ASN A 9 -7.99 -8.23 6.60
CA ASN A 9 -7.68 -9.65 6.41
C ASN A 9 -7.91 -10.10 4.96
N GLU A 10 -8.99 -9.69 4.29
CA GLU A 10 -9.21 -9.94 2.84
C GLU A 10 -8.03 -9.41 2.02
N VAL A 11 -7.63 -8.14 2.23
CA VAL A 11 -6.50 -7.52 1.52
C VAL A 11 -5.20 -8.29 1.77
N ILE A 12 -4.92 -8.72 3.01
CA ILE A 12 -3.73 -9.50 3.36
C ILE A 12 -3.74 -10.87 2.68
N GLN A 13 -4.88 -11.55 2.68
CA GLN A 13 -5.03 -12.86 2.06
C GLN A 13 -4.75 -12.80 0.56
N ASP A 14 -5.32 -11.79 -0.10
CA ASP A 14 -5.38 -11.71 -1.56
C ASP A 14 -4.27 -10.90 -2.21
N SER A 15 -3.31 -10.39 -1.43
CA SER A 15 -2.13 -9.67 -1.95
C SER A 15 -0.86 -10.50 -1.83
N ASP A 16 0.07 -10.28 -2.75
CA ASP A 16 1.46 -10.74 -2.66
C ASP A 16 2.34 -9.71 -1.94
N ILE A 17 2.08 -8.43 -2.22
CA ILE A 17 2.78 -7.26 -1.66
C ILE A 17 1.75 -6.36 -0.98
N ILE A 18 2.03 -5.97 0.26
CA ILE A 18 1.23 -5.04 1.05
C ILE A 18 1.97 -3.71 1.18
N LEU A 19 1.31 -2.63 0.80
CA LEU A 19 1.74 -1.26 1.02
C LEU A 19 1.04 -0.74 2.29
N GLU A 20 1.78 -0.64 3.39
CA GLU A 20 1.27 0.05 4.57
C GLU A 20 1.59 1.54 4.45
N VAL A 21 0.54 2.34 4.26
CA VAL A 21 0.67 3.79 4.18
C VAL A 21 0.81 4.36 5.58
N LEU A 22 1.76 5.26 5.76
CA LEU A 22 2.04 6.00 6.99
C LEU A 22 1.94 7.51 6.72
N ASP A 23 1.62 8.29 7.76
CA ASP A 23 1.67 9.76 7.69
C ASP A 23 3.05 10.25 8.12
N ALA A 24 3.75 10.97 7.25
CA ALA A 24 5.09 11.52 7.50
C ALA A 24 5.18 12.35 8.79
N ARG A 25 4.09 13.04 9.16
CA ARG A 25 4.03 13.89 10.36
C ARG A 25 3.97 13.08 11.65
N ASN A 26 3.55 11.82 11.58
CA ASN A 26 3.46 10.91 12.72
C ASN A 26 3.67 9.46 12.28
N ILE A 27 4.89 9.13 11.85
CA ILE A 27 5.23 7.81 11.32
C ILE A 27 4.96 6.71 12.36
N LYS A 28 5.45 6.89 13.60
CA LYS A 28 5.28 5.89 14.67
C LYS A 28 3.82 5.67 15.04
N GLY A 29 3.03 6.74 15.13
CA GLY A 29 1.63 6.65 15.51
C GLY A 29 0.70 6.17 14.39
N SER A 30 1.14 6.24 13.13
CA SER A 30 0.37 5.75 11.99
C SER A 30 0.69 4.31 11.57
N ARG A 31 1.58 3.62 12.32
CA ARG A 31 1.85 2.19 12.15
C ARG A 31 0.78 1.33 12.81
N ASN A 32 0.50 0.17 12.23
CA ASN A 32 -0.38 -0.83 12.81
C ASN A 32 0.35 -2.16 12.98
N ARG A 33 0.92 -2.38 14.18
CA ARG A 33 1.69 -3.59 14.51
C ARG A 33 0.91 -4.88 14.30
N GLU A 34 -0.39 -4.89 14.57
CA GLU A 34 -1.21 -6.08 14.36
C GLU A 34 -1.35 -6.43 12.87
N ILE A 35 -1.47 -5.43 11.99
CA ILE A 35 -1.39 -5.65 10.53
C ILE A 35 0.01 -6.12 10.14
N GLU A 36 1.06 -5.45 10.59
CA GLU A 36 2.46 -5.83 10.28
C GLU A 36 2.73 -7.29 10.65
N ASP A 37 2.29 -7.72 11.84
CA ASP A 37 2.41 -9.08 12.32
C ASP A 37 1.59 -10.05 11.46
N LYS A 38 0.34 -9.73 11.11
CA LYS A 38 -0.49 -10.57 10.23
C LYS A 38 0.13 -10.74 8.84
N VAL A 39 0.66 -9.67 8.25
CA VAL A 39 1.36 -9.68 6.96
C VAL A 39 2.60 -10.59 7.03
N LYS A 40 3.38 -10.47 8.10
CA LYS A 40 4.56 -11.31 8.36
C LYS A 40 4.20 -12.78 8.54
N HIS A 41 3.17 -13.11 9.33
CA HIS A 41 2.70 -14.49 9.51
C HIS A 41 2.18 -15.10 8.21
N ALA A 42 1.50 -14.29 7.38
CA ALA A 42 1.04 -14.68 6.05
C ALA A 42 2.19 -14.77 5.01
N LYS A 43 3.45 -14.51 5.41
CA LYS A 43 4.65 -14.52 4.56
C LYS A 43 4.52 -13.62 3.32
N LYS A 44 3.76 -12.52 3.44
CA LYS A 44 3.62 -11.51 2.38
C LYS A 44 4.72 -10.47 2.50
N VAL A 45 5.02 -9.78 1.40
CA VAL A 45 5.99 -8.68 1.40
C VAL A 45 5.34 -7.42 1.95
N LEU A 46 5.97 -6.76 2.93
CA LEU A 46 5.53 -5.49 3.48
C LEU A 46 6.44 -4.36 2.98
N VAL A 47 5.85 -3.29 2.44
CA VAL A 47 6.54 -2.06 2.05
C VAL A 47 5.86 -0.90 2.76
N TYR A 48 6.63 -0.09 3.50
CA TYR A 48 6.10 1.10 4.15
C TYR A 48 6.09 2.27 3.16
N VAL A 49 4.94 2.95 3.04
CA VAL A 49 4.78 4.10 2.15
C VAL A 49 4.53 5.34 3.02
N VAL A 50 5.58 6.12 3.25
CA VAL A 50 5.52 7.32 4.09
C VAL A 50 5.00 8.47 3.23
N ASN A 51 3.71 8.75 3.33
CA ASN A 51 3.02 9.77 2.55
C ASN A 51 3.06 11.14 3.24
N LYS A 52 2.84 12.21 2.47
CA LYS A 52 2.91 13.61 2.92
C LYS A 52 4.33 14.03 3.32
N CYS A 53 5.33 13.44 2.67
CA CYS A 53 6.74 13.74 2.98
C CYS A 53 7.11 15.20 2.69
N ASP A 54 6.34 15.91 1.86
CA ASP A 54 6.43 17.35 1.62
C ASP A 54 6.18 18.19 2.88
N LEU A 55 5.46 17.66 3.87
CA LEU A 55 5.11 18.38 5.10
C LEU A 55 6.14 18.28 6.22
N VAL A 56 7.24 17.55 6.00
CA VAL A 56 8.24 17.25 7.04
C VAL A 56 9.63 17.35 6.45
N GLU A 57 10.55 17.98 7.18
CA GLU A 57 11.94 18.08 6.75
C GLU A 57 12.59 16.70 6.56
N LYS A 58 13.42 16.59 5.52
CA LYS A 58 14.12 15.35 5.16
C LYS A 58 14.95 14.78 6.32
N SER A 59 15.63 15.63 7.08
CA SER A 59 16.45 15.23 8.24
C SER A 59 15.62 14.52 9.32
N ILE A 60 14.40 14.98 9.57
CA ILE A 60 13.45 14.40 10.52
C ILE A 60 12.97 13.04 10.00
N LEU A 61 12.60 12.97 8.71
CA LEU A 61 12.18 11.73 8.06
C LEU A 61 13.25 10.65 8.15
N GLU A 62 14.49 10.97 7.80
CA GLU A 62 15.63 10.05 7.87
C GLU A 62 15.89 9.55 9.29
N LYS A 63 15.77 10.43 10.29
CA LYS A 63 15.90 10.06 11.71
C LYS A 63 14.80 9.10 12.16
N GLU A 64 13.54 9.39 11.81
CA GLU A 64 12.38 8.60 12.23
C GLU A 64 12.30 7.25 11.52
N THR A 65 12.77 7.14 10.27
CA THR A 65 12.73 5.89 9.50
C THR A 65 14.02 5.07 9.58
N LYS A 66 15.06 5.51 10.31
CA LYS A 66 16.35 4.81 10.43
C LYS A 66 16.22 3.31 10.77
N LYS A 67 15.19 2.92 11.52
CA LYS A 67 14.93 1.52 11.92
C LYS A 67 13.87 0.81 11.07
N ILE A 68 13.20 1.53 10.18
CA ILE A 68 12.15 1.00 9.30
C ILE A 68 12.84 0.56 8.00
N LYS A 69 13.00 -0.75 7.85
CA LYS A 69 13.47 -1.32 6.59
C LYS A 69 12.37 -1.17 5.53
N ASP A 70 12.76 -1.00 4.28
CA ASP A 70 11.85 -1.01 3.12
C ASP A 70 10.76 0.09 3.12
N CYS A 71 11.14 1.32 3.48
CA CYS A 71 10.27 2.49 3.34
C CYS A 71 10.49 3.25 2.01
N VAL A 72 9.41 3.79 1.45
CA VAL A 72 9.43 4.72 0.31
C VAL A 72 8.69 5.98 0.70
N PHE A 73 9.33 7.14 0.51
CA PHE A 73 8.71 8.45 0.72
C PHE A 73 7.93 8.89 -0.51
N VAL A 74 6.71 9.36 -0.30
CA VAL A 74 5.86 9.88 -1.37
C VAL A 74 5.14 11.15 -0.92
N SER A 75 4.87 12.03 -1.89
CA SER A 75 3.90 13.10 -1.73
C SER A 75 2.77 12.85 -2.71
N SER A 76 1.58 12.55 -2.19
CA SER A 76 0.38 12.41 -3.01
C SER A 76 -0.09 13.74 -3.60
N THR A 77 0.18 14.85 -2.90
CA THR A 77 -0.17 16.22 -3.31
C THR A 77 0.74 16.72 -4.42
N GLU A 78 2.05 16.49 -4.29
CA GLU A 78 3.05 16.91 -5.30
C GLU A 78 3.34 15.84 -6.36
N TYR A 79 2.69 14.67 -6.26
CA TYR A 79 2.94 13.50 -7.10
C TYR A 79 4.41 13.04 -7.09
N HIS A 80 5.10 13.24 -5.96
CA HIS A 80 6.50 12.89 -5.75
C HIS A 80 6.67 11.44 -5.28
N GLY A 81 7.80 10.80 -5.64
CA GLY A 81 8.19 9.48 -5.13
C GLY A 81 7.50 8.26 -5.76
N PHE A 82 6.45 8.43 -6.57
CA PHE A 82 5.71 7.31 -7.16
C PHE A 82 6.50 6.47 -8.17
N LYS A 83 7.49 7.05 -8.86
CA LYS A 83 8.40 6.27 -9.72
C LYS A 83 9.21 5.28 -8.89
N LEU A 84 9.74 5.73 -7.74
CA LEU A 84 10.48 4.88 -6.82
C LEU A 84 9.58 3.80 -6.20
N LEU A 85 8.35 4.16 -5.80
CA LEU A 85 7.37 3.19 -5.28
C LEU A 85 7.05 2.10 -6.33
N LYS A 86 6.83 2.48 -7.59
CA LYS A 86 6.63 1.52 -8.69
C LYS A 86 7.85 0.62 -8.86
N SER A 87 9.06 1.18 -8.89
CA SER A 87 10.29 0.39 -9.00
C SER A 87 10.47 -0.58 -7.84
N LYS A 88 10.12 -0.18 -6.60
CA LYS A 88 10.16 -1.04 -5.41
C LYS A 88 9.21 -2.23 -5.56
N ILE A 89 7.96 -2.00 -5.98
CA ILE A 89 6.98 -3.08 -6.23
C ILE A 89 7.54 -4.09 -7.25
N LEU A 90 8.09 -3.61 -8.37
CA LEU A 90 8.65 -4.49 -9.41
C LEU A 90 9.90 -5.24 -8.95
N MET A 91 10.73 -4.63 -8.10
CA MET A 91 11.88 -5.27 -7.51
C MET A 91 11.47 -6.44 -6.61
N GLU A 92 10.50 -6.24 -5.72
CA GLU A 92 9.99 -7.32 -4.86
C GLU A 92 9.30 -8.41 -5.67
N SER A 93 8.48 -8.02 -6.66
CA SER A 93 7.89 -8.95 -7.63
C SER A 93 8.91 -9.87 -8.28
N LYS A 94 10.04 -9.31 -8.74
CA LYS A 94 11.13 -10.06 -9.36
C LYS A 94 11.80 -11.01 -8.35
N ARG A 95 12.05 -10.55 -7.12
CA ARG A 95 12.62 -11.39 -6.05
C ARG A 95 11.74 -12.59 -5.71
N MET A 96 10.42 -12.41 -5.78
CA MET A 96 9.44 -13.47 -5.55
C MET A 96 9.23 -14.39 -6.76
N GLY A 97 9.76 -14.05 -7.94
CA GLY A 97 9.50 -14.79 -9.17
C GLY A 97 8.06 -14.62 -9.71
N ILE A 98 7.34 -13.59 -9.27
CA ILE A 98 5.95 -13.32 -9.68
C ILE A 98 5.94 -12.32 -10.83
N ARG A 99 5.28 -12.64 -11.95
CA ARG A 99 5.22 -11.77 -13.14
C ARG A 99 4.29 -10.57 -12.98
N LYS A 100 3.15 -10.77 -12.31
CA LYS A 100 2.08 -9.78 -12.14
C LYS A 100 1.50 -9.87 -10.74
N PRO A 101 2.14 -9.28 -9.72
CA PRO A 101 1.78 -9.47 -8.33
C PRO A 101 0.46 -8.75 -8.01
N LYS A 102 -0.27 -9.28 -7.04
CA LYS A 102 -1.39 -8.62 -6.38
C LYS A 102 -0.85 -7.68 -5.30
N VAL A 103 -1.22 -6.41 -5.36
CA VAL A 103 -0.68 -5.34 -4.51
C VAL A 103 -1.82 -4.72 -3.70
N GLY A 104 -1.81 -4.93 -2.38
CA GLY A 104 -2.77 -4.40 -1.43
C GLY A 104 -2.28 -3.10 -0.78
N VAL A 105 -3.22 -2.25 -0.38
CA VAL A 105 -2.93 -1.00 0.33
C VAL A 105 -3.70 -0.97 1.64
N VAL A 106 -3.00 -0.73 2.75
CA VAL A 106 -3.54 -0.66 4.11
C VAL A 106 -3.04 0.58 4.84
N GLY A 107 -3.69 0.92 5.95
CA GLY A 107 -3.30 2.01 6.85
C GLY A 107 -4.50 2.75 7.45
N TYR A 108 -4.23 3.70 8.34
CA TYR A 108 -5.27 4.48 9.01
C TYR A 108 -6.08 5.37 8.05
N PRO A 109 -7.30 5.81 8.45
CA PRO A 109 -8.08 6.80 7.72
C PRO A 109 -7.31 8.09 7.40
N ASN A 110 -7.63 8.75 6.28
CA ASN A 110 -7.16 10.11 5.90
C ASN A 110 -5.64 10.30 5.71
N ILE A 111 -4.87 9.22 5.58
CA ILE A 111 -3.43 9.29 5.32
C ILE A 111 -3.06 9.27 3.82
N GLY A 112 -4.05 9.22 2.92
CA GLY A 112 -3.85 9.30 1.46
C GLY A 112 -3.76 7.97 0.71
N LYS A 113 -4.36 6.89 1.25
CA LYS A 113 -4.44 5.56 0.61
C LYS A 113 -5.05 5.62 -0.79
N SER A 114 -6.21 6.26 -0.93
CA SER A 114 -6.88 6.41 -2.24
C SER A 114 -6.03 7.20 -3.24
N SER A 115 -5.32 8.24 -2.79
CA SER A 115 -4.41 9.01 -3.64
C SER A 115 -3.23 8.15 -4.14
N ILE A 116 -2.68 7.30 -3.28
CA ILE A 116 -1.62 6.35 -3.65
C ILE A 116 -2.14 5.33 -4.65
N ILE A 117 -3.32 4.75 -4.42
CA ILE A 117 -3.95 3.82 -5.36
C ILE A 117 -4.13 4.49 -6.73
N ASN A 118 -4.64 5.71 -6.78
CA ASN A 118 -4.84 6.46 -8.02
C ASN A 118 -3.52 6.75 -8.76
N ALA A 119 -2.46 7.11 -8.04
CA ALA A 119 -1.15 7.36 -8.62
C ALA A 119 -0.47 6.08 -9.16
N LEU A 120 -0.65 4.95 -8.47
CA LEU A 120 -0.15 3.65 -8.90
C LEU A 120 -0.93 3.13 -10.12
N LYS A 121 -2.26 3.23 -10.07
CA LYS A 121 -3.19 2.86 -11.14
C LYS A 121 -2.78 3.45 -12.50
N GLY A 122 -2.46 4.74 -12.53
CA GLY A 122 -2.06 5.44 -13.76
C GLY A 122 -3.16 5.52 -14.83
N LYS A 123 -2.85 6.18 -15.96
CA LYS A 123 -3.83 6.56 -17.00
C LYS A 123 -4.42 5.40 -17.81
N HIS A 124 -3.71 4.27 -17.93
CA HIS A 124 -4.08 3.13 -18.80
C HIS A 124 -4.54 1.89 -18.01
N SER A 125 -5.19 2.11 -16.88
CA SER A 125 -5.69 1.04 -16.03
C SER A 125 -7.11 0.64 -16.42
N ALA A 126 -7.40 -0.65 -16.33
CA ALA A 126 -8.74 -1.18 -16.50
C ALA A 126 -9.22 -1.76 -15.16
N ARG A 127 -10.50 -1.58 -14.83
CA ARG A 127 -11.12 -2.38 -13.76
C ARG A 127 -11.12 -3.83 -14.23
N ALA A 128 -10.50 -4.72 -13.46
CA ALA A 128 -10.67 -6.15 -13.66
C ALA A 128 -11.95 -6.56 -12.91
N SER A 129 -12.72 -7.46 -13.51
CA SER A 129 -13.99 -7.96 -12.96
C SER A 129 -13.86 -8.41 -11.50
N PRO A 130 -14.96 -8.41 -10.71
CA PRO A 130 -14.95 -9.07 -9.42
C PRO A 130 -14.58 -10.54 -9.62
N GLU A 131 -13.44 -10.99 -9.07
CA GLU A 131 -13.17 -12.43 -8.95
C GLU A 131 -14.32 -13.04 -8.13
N SER A 132 -14.93 -14.12 -8.61
CA SER A 132 -16.04 -14.79 -7.93
C SER A 132 -15.56 -15.27 -6.55
N GLY A 133 -16.05 -14.65 -5.48
CA GLY A 133 -15.62 -14.94 -4.11
C GLY A 133 -15.36 -13.70 -3.25
N PHE A 134 -15.19 -12.52 -3.86
CA PHE A 134 -15.02 -11.28 -3.11
C PHE A 134 -16.37 -10.66 -2.69
N THR A 135 -16.45 -10.23 -1.43
CA THR A 135 -17.53 -9.37 -0.94
C THR A 135 -17.61 -8.10 -1.79
N LYS A 136 -18.79 -7.49 -1.96
CA LYS A 136 -19.08 -6.29 -2.80
C LYS A 136 -18.15 -5.05 -2.64
N GLY A 137 -17.13 -5.09 -1.79
CA GLY A 137 -16.22 -3.97 -1.46
C GLY A 137 -14.77 -4.07 -1.94
N VAL A 138 -14.23 -5.24 -2.31
CA VAL A 138 -12.84 -5.36 -2.84
C VAL A 138 -12.89 -5.47 -4.35
N GLN A 139 -12.10 -4.66 -5.05
CA GLN A 139 -12.01 -4.65 -6.51
C GLN A 139 -10.56 -4.74 -6.96
N PHE A 140 -10.30 -5.43 -8.07
CA PHE A 140 -8.98 -5.44 -8.70
C PHE A 140 -8.89 -4.39 -9.81
N ILE A 141 -7.83 -3.62 -9.79
CA ILE A 141 -7.48 -2.69 -10.86
C ILE A 141 -6.27 -3.25 -11.59
N ALA A 142 -6.48 -3.71 -12.81
CA ALA A 142 -5.41 -4.23 -13.64
C ALA A 142 -4.57 -3.07 -14.19
N THR A 143 -3.27 -3.13 -13.92
CA THR A 143 -2.26 -2.33 -14.60
C THR A 143 -1.44 -3.22 -15.54
N ARG A 144 -0.49 -2.61 -16.26
CA ARG A 144 0.48 -3.34 -17.08
C ARG A 144 1.29 -4.35 -16.27
N ASN A 145 1.71 -3.99 -15.05
CA ASN A 145 2.72 -4.73 -14.30
C ASN A 145 2.21 -5.43 -13.04
N TYR A 146 1.06 -5.04 -12.50
CA TYR A 146 0.50 -5.59 -11.25
C TYR A 146 -1.02 -5.44 -11.20
N LEU A 147 -1.67 -6.13 -10.27
CA LEU A 147 -3.08 -5.96 -9.92
C LEU A 147 -3.17 -5.19 -8.60
N LEU A 148 -3.80 -4.02 -8.58
CA LEU A 148 -4.04 -3.29 -7.32
C LEU A 148 -5.34 -3.76 -6.70
N LEU A 149 -5.35 -4.02 -5.40
CA LEU A 149 -6.59 -4.17 -4.63
C LEU A 149 -7.07 -2.79 -4.19
N ASP A 150 -8.27 -2.43 -4.61
CA ASP A 150 -8.98 -1.22 -4.21
C ASP A 150 -10.17 -1.59 -3.32
N THR A 151 -10.32 -0.87 -2.21
CA THR A 151 -11.37 -1.10 -1.21
C THR A 151 -12.12 0.21 -0.88
N PRO A 152 -12.78 0.82 -1.88
CA PRO A 152 -13.37 2.14 -1.73
C PRO A 152 -14.43 2.19 -0.61
N GLY A 153 -14.38 3.24 0.21
CA GLY A 153 -15.41 3.50 1.23
C GLY A 153 -15.32 2.66 2.51
N VAL A 154 -14.28 1.84 2.69
CA VAL A 154 -14.09 1.06 3.93
C VAL A 154 -12.71 1.22 4.54
N ILE A 155 -11.68 1.38 3.72
CA ILE A 155 -10.33 1.76 4.15
C ILE A 155 -10.06 3.15 3.56
N SER A 156 -10.78 4.18 4.05
CA SER A 156 -10.61 5.59 3.64
C SER A 156 -10.23 6.41 4.84
#